data_AF-X1S9P7-F1
#
_entry.id   AF-X1S9P7-F1
#
_cell.length_a   1.000
_cell.length_b   1.000
_cell.length_c   1.000
_cell.angle_alpha   90.00
_cell.angle_beta   90.00
_cell.angle_gamma   90.00
#
_symmetry.space_group_name_H-M   'P 1'
#
loop_
_entity.id
_entity.type
_entity.pdbx_description
1 polymer ?
#
loop_
_entity_poly.entity_id
_entity_poly.type
_entity_poly.pdbx_seq_one_letter_code
_entity_poly.pdbx_strand_id
1 'polypeptide(L)'
;IQVKAMAGIIKFAVAGKAPIIPIAIYTENARILGMFKSQGLRVKIGAPLKVENRLSRAKYRDERYELAEDILRIIDSLKPQPDNGLE
;
A
#
# COMPACT_ATOMS: atom_id res chain seq x y z
N ILE A 1 -3.47 -14.93 0.97
CA ILE A 1 -3.18 -14.80 -0.49
C ILE A 1 -2.42 -13.50 -0.79
N GLN A 2 -2.91 -12.34 -0.33
CA GLN A 2 -2.28 -11.03 -0.59
C GLN A 2 -0.83 -10.90 -0.11
N VAL A 3 -0.52 -11.31 1.13
CA VAL A 3 0.86 -11.28 1.67
C VAL A 3 1.84 -12.06 0.79
N LYS A 4 1.45 -13.25 0.31
CA LYS A 4 2.27 -14.09 -0.58
C LYS A 4 2.54 -13.41 -1.93
N ALA A 5 1.55 -12.71 -2.49
CA ALA A 5 1.72 -11.96 -3.72
C ALA A 5 2.68 -10.76 -3.52
N MET A 6 2.52 -10.03 -2.42
CA MET A 6 3.39 -8.91 -2.06
C MET A 6 4.84 -9.35 -1.81
N ALA A 7 5.05 -10.50 -1.13
CA ALA A 7 6.38 -11.09 -0.99
C ALA A 7 7.03 -11.43 -2.35
N GLY A 8 6.23 -11.82 -3.34
CA GLY A 8 6.66 -11.99 -4.73
C GLY A 8 7.08 -10.66 -5.38
N ILE A 9 6.28 -9.61 -5.21
CA ILE A 9 6.59 -8.25 -5.70
C ILE A 9 7.91 -7.74 -5.11
N ILE A 10 8.12 -7.91 -3.80
CA ILE A 10 9.37 -7.55 -3.12
C ILE A 10 10.56 -8.25 -3.77
N LYS A 11 10.44 -9.54 -4.09
CA LYS A 11 11.51 -10.29 -4.78
C LYS A 11 11.86 -9.67 -6.14
N PHE A 12 10.87 -9.23 -6.91
CA PHE A 12 11.11 -8.54 -8.18
C PHE A 12 11.72 -7.15 -8.01
N ALA A 13 11.22 -6.36 -7.05
CA ALA A 13 11.76 -5.04 -6.73
C ALA A 13 13.25 -5.12 -6.35
N VAL A 14 13.62 -6.12 -5.54
CA VAL A 14 15.02 -6.39 -5.19
C VAL A 14 15.85 -6.75 -6.42
N ALA A 15 15.36 -7.66 -7.27
CA ALA A 15 16.08 -8.08 -8.48
C ALA A 15 16.28 -6.91 -9.47
N GLY A 16 15.29 -6.03 -9.57
CA GLY A 16 15.33 -4.82 -10.40
C GLY A 16 16.00 -3.61 -9.75
N LYS A 17 16.49 -3.73 -8.50
CA LYS A 17 17.04 -2.60 -7.70
C LYS A 17 16.10 -1.40 -7.66
N ALA A 18 14.80 -1.64 -7.59
CA ALA A 18 13.76 -0.63 -7.65
C ALA A 18 13.14 -0.39 -6.27
N PRO A 19 12.80 0.87 -5.90
CA PRO A 19 12.02 1.15 -4.71
C PRO A 19 10.57 0.66 -4.87
N ILE A 20 9.90 0.41 -3.75
CA ILE A 20 8.45 0.14 -3.72
C ILE A 20 7.73 1.41 -3.28
N ILE A 21 6.72 1.83 -4.05
CA ILE A 21 5.90 3.01 -3.72
C ILE A 21 4.48 2.51 -3.40
N PRO A 22 4.03 2.58 -2.13
CA PRO A 22 2.68 2.19 -1.76
C PRO A 22 1.66 3.24 -2.23
N ILE A 23 0.58 2.78 -2.86
CA ILE A 23 -0.49 3.65 -3.38
C ILE A 23 -1.83 3.09 -2.91
N ALA A 24 -2.67 3.96 -2.35
CA ALA A 24 -4.06 3.67 -2.04
C ALA A 24 -4.98 4.43 -3.00
N ILE A 25 -5.84 3.69 -3.69
CA ILE A 25 -6.86 4.23 -4.58
C ILE A 25 -8.21 3.85 -3.98
N TYR A 26 -9.07 4.84 -3.74
CA TYR A 26 -10.39 4.61 -3.16
C TYR A 26 -11.40 5.65 -3.64
N THR A 27 -12.67 5.27 -3.58
CA THR A 27 -13.78 6.18 -3.87
C THR A 27 -14.11 7.01 -2.63
N GLU A 28 -14.35 8.30 -2.81
CA GLU A 28 -14.87 9.16 -1.75
C GLU A 28 -16.12 9.90 -2.21
N ASN A 29 -16.98 10.23 -1.25
CA ASN A 29 -18.14 11.09 -1.51
C ASN A 29 -17.64 12.51 -1.78
N ALA A 30 -17.65 12.90 -3.05
CA ALA A 30 -17.32 14.24 -3.49
C ALA A 30 -18.61 15.07 -3.64
N ARG A 31 -18.48 16.39 -3.50
CA ARG A 31 -19.56 17.32 -3.84
C ARG A 31 -19.14 18.15 -5.05
N ILE A 32 -19.87 18.02 -6.15
CA ILE A 32 -19.70 18.90 -7.31
C ILE A 32 -20.47 20.19 -7.02
N LEU A 33 -19.77 21.33 -7.07
CA LEU A 33 -20.33 22.66 -6.78
C LEU A 33 -21.05 22.76 -5.41
N GLY A 34 -20.65 21.94 -4.44
CA GLY A 34 -21.24 21.92 -3.08
C GLY A 34 -22.66 21.35 -2.97
N MET A 35 -23.34 21.05 -4.09
CA MET A 35 -24.76 20.69 -4.10
C MET A 35 -25.04 19.27 -4.60
N PHE A 36 -24.24 18.75 -5.54
CA PHE A 36 -24.47 17.42 -6.12
C PHE A 36 -23.55 16.38 -5.47
N LYS A 37 -24.15 15.38 -4.82
CA LYS A 37 -23.41 14.20 -4.34
C LYS A 37 -22.90 13.42 -5.55
N SER A 38 -21.59 13.23 -5.62
CA SER A 38 -20.91 12.45 -6.65
C SER A 38 -19.88 11.54 -6.01
N GLN A 39 -19.43 10.51 -6.72
CA GLN A 39 -18.29 9.69 -6.31
C GLN A 39 -17.04 10.21 -7.00
N GLY A 40 -16.06 10.65 -6.20
CA GLY A 40 -14.73 11.00 -6.67
C GLY A 40 -13.76 9.84 -6.48
N LEU A 41 -12.75 9.75 -7.35
CA LEU A 41 -11.61 8.87 -7.14
C LEU A 41 -10.51 9.65 -6.40
N ARG A 42 -10.11 9.18 -5.22
CA ARG A 42 -8.97 9.73 -4.49
C ARG A 42 -7.80 8.77 -4.54
N VAL A 43 -6.62 9.33 -4.81
CA VAL A 43 -5.35 8.62 -4.84
C VAL A 43 -4.46 9.21 -3.74
N LYS A 44 -3.93 8.35 -2.87
CA LYS A 44 -2.92 8.71 -1.88
C LYS A 44 -1.66 7.89 -2.12
N ILE A 45 -0.52 8.57 -2.11
CA ILE A 45 0.79 8.01 -2.38
C ILE A 45 1.61 8.08 -1.09
N GLY A 46 2.13 6.95 -0.64
CA GLY A 46 3.00 6.88 0.52
C GLY A 46 4.47 7.10 0.18
N ALA A 47 5.31 7.11 1.22
CA ALA A 47 6.75 7.27 1.06
C ALA A 47 7.37 6.06 0.32
N PRO A 48 8.37 6.28 -0.56
CA PRO A 48 9.10 5.18 -1.19
C PRO A 48 9.87 4.34 -0.15
N LEU A 49 9.71 3.03 -0.25
CA LEU A 49 10.40 2.05 0.59
C LEU A 49 11.57 1.46 -0.20
N LYS A 50 12.77 1.57 0.39
CA LYS A 50 13.96 0.88 -0.14
C LYS A 50 13.91 -0.58 0.29
N VAL A 51 14.11 -1.48 -0.66
CA VAL A 51 14.20 -2.91 -0.41
C VAL A 51 15.66 -3.36 -0.41
N GLU A 52 16.04 -4.15 0.59
CA GLU A 52 17.41 -4.62 0.73
C GLU A 52 17.72 -5.81 -0.19
N ASN A 53 18.90 -5.81 -0.81
CA ASN A 53 19.34 -6.85 -1.76
C ASN A 53 19.33 -8.27 -1.17
N ARG A 54 19.53 -8.39 0.15
CA ARG A 54 19.54 -9.69 0.84
C ARG A 54 18.20 -10.41 0.74
N LEU A 55 17.09 -9.67 0.67
CA LEU A 55 15.73 -10.22 0.65
C LEU A 55 15.43 -11.06 -0.62
N SER A 56 16.31 -11.07 -1.62
CA SER A 56 16.19 -11.99 -2.77
C SER A 56 16.40 -13.46 -2.39
N ARG A 57 17.22 -13.76 -1.37
CA ARG A 57 17.64 -15.13 -1.04
C ARG A 57 16.52 -15.91 -0.34
N ALA A 58 16.52 -17.24 -0.52
CA ALA A 58 15.50 -18.11 0.07
C ALA A 58 15.49 -18.08 1.61
N LYS A 59 16.66 -17.95 2.24
CA LYS A 59 16.80 -17.89 3.70
C LYS A 59 16.15 -16.67 4.37
N TYR A 60 15.84 -15.62 3.61
CA TYR A 60 15.14 -14.42 4.09
C TYR A 60 13.68 -14.43 3.67
N ARG A 61 13.08 -15.63 3.57
CA ARG A 61 11.68 -15.77 3.20
C ARG A 61 10.79 -15.11 4.25
N ASP A 62 11.05 -15.32 5.53
CA ASP A 62 10.19 -14.80 6.60
C ASP A 62 10.30 -13.28 6.68
N GLU A 63 11.50 -12.71 6.61
CA GLU A 63 11.73 -11.25 6.52
C GLU A 63 10.97 -10.60 5.34
N ARG A 64 10.84 -11.29 4.19
CA ARG A 64 10.02 -10.80 3.06
C ARG A 64 8.54 -10.80 3.38
N TYR A 65 8.05 -11.77 4.14
CA TYR A 65 6.64 -11.85 4.51
C TYR A 65 6.31 -10.79 5.56
N GLU A 66 7.20 -10.55 6.52
CA GLU A 66 7.07 -9.44 7.47
C GLU A 66 7.02 -8.08 6.75
N LEU A 67 7.98 -7.82 5.86
CA LEU A 67 7.97 -6.59 5.06
C LEU A 67 6.71 -6.47 4.18
N ALA A 68 6.20 -7.60 3.66
CA ALA A 68 4.96 -7.60 2.90
C ALA A 68 3.76 -7.21 3.76
N GLU A 69 3.68 -7.66 5.01
CA GLU A 69 2.64 -7.26 5.94
C GLU A 69 2.72 -5.77 6.28
N ASP A 70 3.93 -5.26 6.52
CA ASP A 70 4.13 -3.84 6.83
C ASP A 70 3.76 -2.93 5.66
N ILE A 71 4.09 -3.31 4.42
CA ILE A 71 3.65 -2.58 3.22
C ILE A 71 2.12 -2.56 3.12
N LEU A 72 1.46 -3.67 3.41
CA LEU A 72 -0.01 -3.73 3.38
C LEU A 72 -0.62 -2.82 4.47
N ARG A 73 -0.04 -2.80 5.67
CA ARG A 73 -0.45 -1.87 6.74
C ARG A 73 -0.27 -0.41 6.35
N ILE A 74 0.81 -0.07 5.65
CA ILE A 74 1.00 1.28 5.10
C ILE A 74 -0.08 1.61 4.08
N ILE A 75 -0.39 0.70 3.14
CA ILE A 75 -1.44 0.94 2.15
C ILE A 75 -2.80 1.13 2.83
N ASP A 76 -3.09 0.36 3.87
CA ASP A 76 -4.34 0.50 4.62
C ASP A 76 -4.38 1.79 5.45
N SER A 77 -3.26 2.24 6.03
CA SER A 77 -3.22 3.51 6.75
C SER A 77 -3.37 4.74 5.85
N LEU A 78 -3.08 4.60 4.55
CA LEU A 78 -3.35 5.66 3.57
C LEU A 78 -4.86 5.83 3.32
N LYS A 79 -5.66 4.77 3.45
CA LYS A 79 -7.11 4.84 3.26
C LYS A 79 -7.74 5.67 4.38
N PRO A 80 -8.89 6.33 4.14
CA PRO A 80 -9.61 6.99 5.21
C PRO A 80 -10.09 5.92 6.18
N GLN A 81 -9.84 6.13 7.47
CA GLN A 81 -10.48 5.29 8.48
C GLN A 81 -11.97 5.65 8.53
N PRO A 82 -12.86 4.67 8.75
CA PRO A 82 -14.26 4.98 9.00
C PRO A 82 -14.34 5.93 10.20
N ASP A 83 -15.07 7.05 10.06
CA ASP A 83 -15.40 7.90 11.20
C ASP A 83 -16.15 7.03 12.20
N ASN A 84 -15.59 6.85 13.39
CA ASN A 84 -16.22 6.10 14.50
C ASN A 84 -17.39 6.87 15.14
N GLY A 85 -18.13 7.68 14.37
CA GLY A 85 -19.42 8.25 14.76
C GLY A 85 -19.42 9.07 16.06
N LEU A 86 -18.32 9.71 16.43
CA LEU A 86 -18.25 10.64 17.57
C LEU A 86 -18.29 12.08 17.04
N GLU A 87 -19.45 12.51 16.57
CA GLU A 87 -19.91 13.91 16.53
C GLU A 87 -21.34 13.98 17.05
#